data_AF-A0A0R0IYA8-F1
#
_entry.id   AF-A0A0R0IYA8-F1
#
_cell.length_a   1.000
_cell.length_b   1.000
_cell.length_c   1.000
_cell.angle_alpha   90.00
_cell.angle_beta   90.00
_cell.angle_gamma   90.00
#
_symmetry.space_group_name_H-M   'P 1'
#
loop_
_entity.id
_entity.type
_entity.pdbx_description
1 polymer ?
#
loop_
_entity_poly.entity_id
_entity_poly.type
_entity_poly.pdbx_seq_one_letter_code
_entity_poly.pdbx_strand_id
1 'polypeptide(L)'
;MEACFLSHNSFTKTTDQLIPTIRNGSLPHHKRSSQHLQCRKARIPLPISCCHMSSPSPFGDDDKPTLSSDWRSFRAKLVAGEQLTRHVEEVNDLDTVVDHPPLITIGDKWAHVIHEPENGCLLIATEKLDGVHIFERTVILLLSTGPLGPSGIILNRPSLMSIKETRSTALDVEGTFSNSPLFFGGPLEEGIFLLSPKEGNGGDGVGKSGVFEEVMKGLYYGAKESVGCAAEMVKRNAIGLGDFRFFDGYCGWEKEQLRDEIRAGYWTVAACSPSVVGLGSVGSIGLWDEVLGLMSRRKVM
;
A
#
# COMPACT_ATOMS: atom_id res chain seq x y z
N MET A 1 1.34 -26.28 10.44
CA MET A 1 1.45 -24.82 10.27
C MET A 1 0.34 -24.23 11.10
N GLU A 2 0.63 -23.75 12.31
CA GLU A 2 -0.35 -22.99 13.07
C GLU A 2 -0.40 -21.60 12.44
N ALA A 3 -1.54 -21.26 11.82
CA ALA A 3 -1.81 -19.90 11.38
C ALA A 3 -1.74 -18.96 12.60
N CYS A 4 -1.53 -17.67 12.36
CA CYS A 4 -1.50 -16.64 13.41
C CYS A 4 -2.85 -16.62 14.14
N PHE A 5 -3.00 -17.43 15.19
CA PHE A 5 -4.16 -17.39 16.05
C PHE A 5 -4.05 -16.10 16.88
N LEU A 6 -4.59 -15.01 16.36
CA LEU A 6 -5.32 -14.08 17.23
C LEU A 6 -6.49 -14.90 17.78
N SER A 7 -6.26 -15.58 18.91
CA SER A 7 -7.26 -16.46 19.52
C SER A 7 -8.61 -15.74 19.56
N HIS A 8 -9.60 -16.31 18.89
CA HIS A 8 -10.96 -15.75 18.77
C HIS A 8 -11.66 -15.61 20.14
N ASN A 9 -11.01 -16.01 21.24
CA ASN A 9 -11.55 -16.05 22.60
C ASN A 9 -10.92 -15.06 23.60
N SER A 10 -9.99 -14.18 23.19
CA SER A 10 -9.46 -13.18 24.14
C SER A 10 -10.23 -11.85 24.17
N PHE A 11 -11.27 -11.66 23.34
CA PHE A 11 -11.91 -10.35 23.16
C PHE A 11 -13.37 -10.20 23.65
N THR A 12 -13.98 -11.20 24.28
CA THR A 12 -15.25 -10.96 24.99
C THR A 12 -14.98 -10.31 26.34
N LYS A 13 -14.57 -9.04 26.33
CA LYS A 13 -14.74 -8.18 27.50
C LYS A 13 -16.16 -7.62 27.43
N THR A 14 -17.03 -8.25 28.21
CA THR A 14 -18.40 -7.88 28.52
C THR A 14 -18.55 -6.36 28.59
N THR A 15 -19.32 -5.79 27.67
CA THR A 15 -19.99 -4.51 27.88
C THR A 15 -21.43 -4.72 27.45
N ASP A 16 -22.17 -5.35 28.37
CA ASP A 16 -23.58 -5.07 28.54
C ASP A 16 -23.73 -3.57 28.77
N GLN A 17 -24.43 -2.88 27.87
CA GLN A 17 -25.28 -1.74 28.25
C GLN A 17 -26.26 -1.38 27.11
N LEU A 18 -27.44 -1.99 27.24
CA LEU A 18 -28.76 -1.38 27.15
C LEU A 18 -29.16 -0.65 25.85
N ILE A 19 -29.87 -1.42 25.03
CA ILE A 19 -30.87 -0.99 24.05
C ILE A 19 -32.01 -0.24 24.74
N PRO A 20 -32.42 0.96 24.26
CA PRO A 20 -33.76 1.48 24.49
C PRO A 20 -34.68 1.00 23.36
N THR A 21 -35.55 0.05 23.71
CA THR A 21 -36.75 -0.29 22.95
C THR A 21 -37.73 0.87 22.96
N ILE A 22 -37.99 1.47 21.79
CA ILE A 22 -39.23 2.21 21.55
C ILE A 22 -40.08 1.41 20.59
N ARG A 23 -41.25 1.07 21.10
CA ARG A 23 -42.29 0.20 20.57
C ARG A 23 -43.41 1.08 20.01
N ASN A 24 -44.13 0.51 19.02
CA ASN A 24 -45.47 0.86 18.53
C ASN A 24 -45.60 1.95 17.46
N GLY A 25 -46.32 1.58 16.39
CA GLY A 25 -46.96 2.52 15.48
C GLY A 25 -47.18 1.97 14.07
N SER A 26 -48.32 1.31 13.87
CA SER A 26 -48.82 0.70 12.63
C SER A 26 -49.03 1.66 11.44
N LEU A 27 -48.83 1.11 10.22
CA LEU A 27 -49.58 1.27 8.96
C LEU A 27 -50.56 2.47 8.82
N PRO A 28 -50.57 3.17 7.66
CA PRO A 28 -51.21 2.56 6.50
C PRO A 28 -50.57 2.81 5.12
N HIS A 29 -50.95 1.90 4.23
CA HIS A 29 -50.59 1.79 2.83
C HIS A 29 -51.49 2.69 1.99
N HIS A 30 -50.94 3.64 1.22
CA HIS A 30 -51.66 4.27 0.11
C HIS A 30 -50.84 4.25 -1.18
N LYS A 31 -51.50 3.73 -2.21
CA LYS A 31 -51.05 3.53 -3.58
C LYS A 31 -50.89 4.88 -4.32
N ARG A 32 -49.81 4.93 -5.11
CA ARG A 32 -49.74 5.37 -6.54
C ARG A 32 -50.08 6.84 -6.84
N SER A 33 -49.08 7.61 -7.24
CA SER A 33 -48.94 8.06 -8.64
C SER A 33 -47.70 8.95 -8.80
N SER A 34 -46.96 8.65 -9.87
CA SER A 34 -45.80 9.34 -10.40
C SER A 34 -46.16 10.74 -10.88
N GLN A 35 -45.40 11.77 -10.46
CA GLN A 35 -45.20 12.98 -11.25
C GLN A 35 -43.75 13.44 -11.20
N HIS A 36 -43.29 13.64 -12.42
CA HIS A 36 -41.98 13.99 -12.92
C HIS A 36 -41.53 15.39 -12.44
N LEU A 37 -40.44 15.49 -11.70
CA LEU A 37 -39.74 16.78 -11.50
C LEU A 37 -38.30 16.63 -11.98
N GLN A 38 -38.05 17.27 -13.11
CA GLN A 38 -36.77 17.36 -13.79
C GLN A 38 -35.85 18.29 -12.98
N CYS A 39 -34.73 17.78 -12.50
CA CYS A 39 -33.61 18.61 -12.06
C CYS A 39 -32.45 18.37 -13.03
N ARG A 40 -32.36 19.21 -14.07
CA ARG A 40 -31.20 19.24 -14.98
C ARG A 40 -30.04 19.87 -14.23
N LYS A 41 -29.25 19.05 -13.51
CA LYS A 41 -27.90 19.42 -13.08
C LYS A 41 -27.04 19.60 -14.32
N ALA A 42 -26.55 20.82 -14.53
CA ALA A 42 -25.57 21.15 -15.55
C ALA A 42 -24.32 20.29 -15.33
N ARG A 43 -24.13 19.27 -16.18
CA ARG A 43 -22.84 18.59 -16.31
C ARG A 43 -21.97 19.49 -17.17
N ILE A 44 -20.95 20.08 -16.57
CA ILE A 44 -19.80 20.58 -17.32
C ILE A 44 -19.11 19.33 -17.89
N PRO A 45 -19.10 19.11 -19.22
CA PRO A 45 -18.52 17.92 -19.80
C PRO A 45 -17.00 18.05 -19.75
N LEU A 46 -16.35 17.16 -18.98
CA LEU A 46 -14.92 16.92 -19.17
C LEU A 46 -14.74 16.30 -20.56
N PRO A 47 -13.95 16.89 -21.47
CA PRO A 47 -13.71 16.30 -22.77
C PRO A 47 -12.84 15.05 -22.60
N ILE A 48 -13.49 13.89 -22.55
CA ILE A 48 -12.83 12.61 -22.79
C ILE A 48 -12.60 12.54 -24.31
N SER A 49 -11.51 13.15 -24.76
CA SER A 49 -11.10 13.07 -26.16
C SER A 49 -10.39 11.74 -26.42
N CYS A 50 -11.15 10.73 -26.81
CA CYS A 50 -10.60 9.48 -27.37
C CYS A 50 -10.21 9.72 -28.83
N CYS A 51 -9.06 10.34 -29.07
CA CYS A 51 -8.51 10.49 -30.42
C CYS A 51 -7.93 9.16 -30.90
N HIS A 52 -8.75 8.33 -31.52
CA HIS A 52 -8.27 7.38 -32.52
C HIS A 52 -8.07 8.14 -33.83
N MET A 53 -6.87 7.99 -34.43
CA MET A 53 -6.45 8.14 -35.84
C MET A 53 -5.13 8.93 -35.98
N SER A 54 -4.08 8.15 -36.24
CA SER A 54 -2.96 8.39 -37.17
C SER A 54 -2.46 9.81 -37.47
N SER A 55 -1.21 10.10 -37.08
CA SER A 55 -0.08 10.57 -37.92
C SER A 55 0.90 11.47 -37.11
N PRO A 56 2.22 11.23 -37.13
CA PRO A 56 3.17 11.95 -36.29
C PRO A 56 3.63 13.27 -36.93
N SER A 57 3.36 14.40 -36.27
CA SER A 57 4.01 15.68 -36.58
C SER A 57 5.27 15.87 -35.71
N PRO A 58 6.43 16.23 -36.28
CA PRO A 58 7.69 16.34 -35.56
C PRO A 58 7.91 17.77 -35.07
N PHE A 59 7.34 18.14 -33.93
CA PHE A 59 7.76 19.31 -33.17
C PHE A 59 7.76 18.96 -31.69
N GLY A 60 8.89 19.23 -31.04
CA GLY A 60 9.24 18.78 -29.69
C GLY A 60 8.15 19.10 -28.67
N ASP A 61 7.73 18.06 -27.98
CA ASP A 61 6.78 18.11 -26.87
C ASP A 61 7.55 17.72 -25.60
N ASP A 62 8.51 18.57 -25.21
CA ASP A 62 9.12 18.59 -23.88
C ASP A 62 8.09 19.20 -22.92
N ASP A 63 7.03 18.42 -22.63
CA ASP A 63 6.16 18.52 -21.44
C ASP A 63 4.95 17.58 -21.55
N LYS A 64 5.12 16.41 -22.17
CA LYS A 64 4.14 15.33 -21.98
C LYS A 64 4.42 14.73 -20.60
N PRO A 65 3.57 14.94 -19.57
CA PRO A 65 3.79 14.30 -18.28
C PRO A 65 3.82 12.81 -18.57
N THR A 66 4.96 12.16 -18.28
CA THR A 66 5.08 10.72 -18.34
C THR A 66 3.99 10.16 -17.44
N LEU A 67 2.86 9.79 -18.05
CA LEU A 67 1.82 9.01 -17.40
C LEU A 67 2.52 7.71 -17.06
N SER A 68 3.06 7.64 -15.84
CA SER A 68 3.51 6.39 -15.26
C SER A 68 2.34 5.43 -15.42
N SER A 69 2.50 4.38 -16.23
CA SER A 69 1.43 3.41 -16.54
C SER A 69 0.90 2.65 -15.31
N ASP A 70 1.35 3.02 -14.12
CA ASP A 70 0.85 2.54 -12.85
C ASP A 70 -0.45 3.27 -12.48
N TRP A 71 -1.53 2.49 -12.43
CA TRP A 71 -2.86 2.95 -12.08
C TRP A 71 -2.97 3.44 -10.63
N ARG A 72 -2.09 2.98 -9.71
CA ARG A 72 -2.08 3.47 -8.32
C ARG A 72 -1.57 4.91 -8.23
N SER A 73 -0.51 5.23 -8.95
CA SER A 73 0.00 6.59 -9.10
C SER A 73 -1.04 7.52 -9.72
N PHE A 74 -1.82 7.02 -10.69
CA PHE A 74 -2.96 7.76 -11.25
C PHE A 74 -4.06 8.03 -10.21
N ARG A 75 -4.48 6.99 -9.46
CA ARG A 75 -5.43 7.16 -8.33
C ARG A 75 -4.92 8.16 -7.31
N ALA A 76 -3.64 8.10 -6.98
CA ALA A 76 -3.02 9.00 -6.01
C ALA A 76 -3.07 10.46 -6.48
N LYS A 77 -2.86 10.72 -7.79
CA LYS A 77 -3.08 12.06 -8.38
C LYS A 77 -4.53 12.53 -8.25
N LEU A 78 -5.51 11.67 -8.47
CA LEU A 78 -6.93 12.02 -8.28
C LEU A 78 -7.24 12.36 -6.83
N VAL A 79 -6.75 11.55 -5.88
CA VAL A 79 -6.94 11.80 -4.44
C VAL A 79 -6.29 13.12 -4.01
N ALA A 80 -5.07 13.40 -4.48
CA ALA A 80 -4.38 14.66 -4.20
C ALA A 80 -5.15 15.87 -4.78
N GLY A 81 -5.72 15.73 -5.98
CA GLY A 81 -6.57 16.74 -6.60
C GLY A 81 -7.83 17.04 -5.80
N GLU A 82 -8.54 16.01 -5.34
CA GLU A 82 -9.74 16.18 -4.52
C GLU A 82 -9.43 16.89 -3.19
N GLN A 83 -8.30 16.56 -2.55
CA GLN A 83 -7.84 17.22 -1.33
C GLN A 83 -7.53 18.71 -1.56
N LEU A 84 -6.92 19.05 -2.70
CA LEU A 84 -6.60 20.44 -3.05
C LEU A 84 -7.86 21.26 -3.36
N THR A 85 -8.81 20.71 -4.13
CA THR A 85 -10.05 21.42 -4.48
C THR A 85 -10.87 21.77 -3.25
N ARG A 86 -10.99 20.85 -2.27
CA ARG A 86 -11.68 21.14 -1.01
C ARG A 86 -11.03 22.29 -0.23
N HIS A 87 -9.71 22.41 -0.28
CA HIS A 87 -8.99 23.52 0.34
C HIS A 87 -9.25 24.85 -0.37
N VAL A 88 -9.33 24.86 -1.71
CA VAL A 88 -9.68 26.07 -2.47
C VAL A 88 -11.12 26.51 -2.18
N GLU A 89 -12.06 25.57 -2.07
CA GLU A 89 -13.46 25.87 -1.71
C GLU A 89 -13.61 26.38 -0.26
N GLU A 90 -12.79 25.91 0.69
CA GLU A 90 -12.80 26.41 2.08
C GLU A 90 -12.14 27.80 2.23
N VAL A 91 -11.18 28.14 1.37
CA VAL A 91 -10.43 29.43 1.44
C VAL A 91 -11.07 30.52 0.57
N ASN A 92 -11.75 30.17 -0.52
CA ASN A 92 -12.34 31.17 -1.42
C ASN A 92 -13.72 31.67 -0.93
N ASP A 93 -13.65 32.55 0.07
CA ASP A 93 -14.56 33.70 0.21
C ASP A 93 -13.95 34.98 -0.42
N LEU A 94 -13.04 34.84 -1.40
CA LEU A 94 -12.52 36.02 -2.12
C LEU A 94 -12.10 35.70 -3.56
N ASP A 95 -12.68 36.48 -4.48
CA ASP A 95 -12.48 36.47 -5.93
C ASP A 95 -11.01 36.33 -6.36
N THR A 96 -10.61 35.12 -6.76
CA THR A 96 -9.48 34.97 -7.69
C THR A 96 -9.77 33.85 -8.68
N VAL A 97 -10.07 34.24 -9.92
CA VAL A 97 -10.27 33.33 -11.06
C VAL A 97 -8.89 32.80 -11.46
N VAL A 98 -8.59 31.55 -11.09
CA VAL A 98 -7.41 30.85 -11.59
C VAL A 98 -7.80 30.16 -12.89
N ASP A 99 -7.38 30.70 -14.03
CA ASP A 99 -7.79 30.29 -15.40
C ASP A 99 -7.09 29.01 -15.91
N HIS A 100 -6.36 28.30 -15.04
CA HIS A 100 -5.73 27.02 -15.37
C HIS A 100 -6.03 25.99 -14.26
N PRO A 101 -6.46 24.76 -14.62
CA PRO A 101 -6.56 23.70 -13.62
C PRO A 101 -5.16 23.51 -12.99
N PRO A 102 -5.03 23.55 -11.66
CA PRO A 102 -3.73 23.40 -11.02
C PRO A 102 -3.07 22.08 -11.45
N LEU A 103 -1.82 22.15 -11.87
CA LEU A 103 -1.03 20.96 -12.19
C LEU A 103 -0.83 20.16 -10.90
N ILE A 104 -1.59 19.09 -10.72
CA ILE A 104 -1.49 18.23 -9.54
C ILE A 104 -0.20 17.40 -9.66
N THR A 105 0.85 17.87 -9.02
CA THR A 105 2.09 17.12 -8.83
C THR A 105 1.97 16.29 -7.56
N ILE A 106 2.23 14.99 -7.68
CA ILE A 106 2.39 14.11 -6.51
C ILE A 106 3.88 13.91 -6.29
N GLY A 107 4.33 14.04 -5.05
CA GLY A 107 5.73 13.75 -4.71
C GLY A 107 6.04 12.26 -4.82
N ASP A 108 7.33 11.90 -4.79
CA ASP A 108 7.79 10.50 -4.93
C ASP A 108 7.22 9.58 -3.86
N LYS A 109 7.00 10.11 -2.64
CA LYS A 109 6.33 9.44 -1.54
C LYS A 109 4.88 9.87 -1.45
N TRP A 110 3.97 8.92 -1.62
CA TRP A 110 2.56 9.13 -1.40
C TRP A 110 1.92 7.89 -0.78
N ALA A 111 0.88 8.12 0.01
CA ALA A 111 0.00 7.08 0.51
C ALA A 111 -1.43 7.63 0.62
N HIS A 112 -2.43 6.80 0.32
CA HIS A 112 -3.84 7.16 0.48
C HIS A 112 -4.67 5.95 0.89
N VAL A 113 -5.74 6.19 1.66
CA VAL A 113 -6.63 5.14 2.16
C VAL A 113 -7.32 4.42 0.99
N ILE A 114 -7.42 3.10 1.12
CA ILE A 114 -8.27 2.25 0.28
C ILE A 114 -9.14 1.36 1.19
N HIS A 115 -10.21 0.79 0.66
CA HIS A 115 -11.20 0.05 1.46
C HIS A 115 -11.05 -1.47 1.39
N GLU A 116 -10.48 -2.01 0.32
CA GLU A 116 -10.22 -3.43 0.16
C GLU A 116 -8.71 -3.69 0.07
N PRO A 117 -8.22 -4.80 0.64
CA PRO A 117 -6.82 -5.18 0.52
C PRO A 117 -6.48 -5.62 -0.91
N GLU A 118 -5.29 -5.25 -1.37
CA GLU A 118 -4.75 -5.58 -2.69
C GLU A 118 -3.22 -5.77 -2.61
N ASN A 119 -2.62 -6.57 -3.49
CA ASN A 119 -1.16 -6.75 -3.51
C ASN A 119 -0.44 -5.39 -3.56
N GLY A 120 0.51 -5.17 -2.66
CA GLY A 120 1.25 -3.93 -2.54
C GLY A 120 0.58 -2.82 -1.72
N CYS A 121 -0.61 -3.05 -1.15
CA CYS A 121 -1.13 -2.13 -0.14
C CYS A 121 -0.37 -2.28 1.19
N LEU A 122 -0.47 -1.25 2.02
CA LEU A 122 -0.03 -1.27 3.41
C LEU A 122 -1.22 -1.58 4.32
N LEU A 123 -1.01 -2.46 5.29
CA LEU A 123 -1.86 -2.59 6.47
C LEU A 123 -1.21 -1.83 7.60
N ILE A 124 -1.90 -0.83 8.11
CA ILE A 124 -1.43 0.04 9.18
C ILE A 124 -2.20 -0.32 10.43
N ALA A 125 -1.48 -0.78 11.45
CA ALA A 125 -2.08 -1.14 12.73
C ALA A 125 -2.78 0.07 13.33
N THR A 126 -4.05 -0.10 13.71
CA THR A 126 -4.78 0.92 14.48
C THR A 126 -4.46 0.78 15.98
N GLU A 127 -4.90 1.77 16.76
CA GLU A 127 -4.80 1.74 18.23
C GLU A 127 -5.45 0.51 18.87
N LYS A 128 -6.35 -0.20 18.18
CA LYS A 128 -6.94 -1.45 18.67
C LYS A 128 -5.93 -2.59 18.81
N LEU A 129 -4.81 -2.50 18.09
CA LEU A 129 -3.71 -3.45 18.17
C LEU A 129 -2.63 -3.00 19.16
N ASP A 130 -2.80 -1.87 19.85
CA ASP A 130 -1.88 -1.46 20.90
C ASP A 130 -1.90 -2.50 22.04
N GLY A 131 -0.72 -2.90 22.53
CA GLY A 131 -0.56 -4.01 23.47
C GLY A 131 -0.53 -5.41 22.84
N VAL A 132 -0.84 -5.54 21.53
CA VAL A 132 -0.64 -6.79 20.81
C VAL A 132 0.82 -6.88 20.38
N HIS A 133 1.62 -7.63 21.15
CA HIS A 133 3.08 -7.65 21.10
C HIS A 133 3.72 -7.58 19.69
N ILE A 134 3.23 -8.39 18.75
CA ILE A 134 3.79 -8.48 17.39
C ILE A 134 3.27 -7.36 16.48
N PHE A 135 2.00 -6.96 16.63
CA PHE A 135 1.27 -6.16 15.65
C PHE A 135 1.07 -4.69 16.05
N GLU A 136 1.34 -4.32 17.30
CA GLU A 136 1.26 -2.94 17.78
C GLU A 136 2.08 -2.00 16.88
N ARG A 137 1.46 -0.91 16.40
CA ARG A 137 2.13 0.12 15.58
C ARG A 137 2.92 -0.43 14.38
N THR A 138 2.50 -1.57 13.84
CA THR A 138 3.14 -2.15 12.65
C THR A 138 2.63 -1.51 11.37
N VAL A 139 3.52 -1.48 10.37
CA VAL A 139 3.19 -1.22 8.97
C VAL A 139 3.56 -2.48 8.20
N ILE A 140 2.56 -3.15 7.66
CA ILE A 140 2.74 -4.41 6.92
C ILE A 140 2.56 -4.15 5.44
N LEU A 141 3.51 -4.56 4.62
CA LEU A 141 3.35 -4.62 3.16
C LEU A 141 2.66 -5.93 2.80
N LEU A 142 1.51 -5.85 2.13
CA LEU A 142 0.81 -7.02 1.63
C LEU A 142 1.50 -7.51 0.34
N LEU A 143 2.08 -8.71 0.38
CA LEU A 143 2.83 -9.29 -0.75
C LEU A 143 1.90 -9.97 -1.75
N SER A 144 0.95 -10.76 -1.25
CA SER A 144 0.05 -11.55 -2.09
C SER A 144 -1.30 -11.80 -1.41
N THR A 145 -2.39 -11.66 -2.16
CA THR A 145 -3.77 -12.05 -1.80
C THR A 145 -4.16 -13.36 -2.49
N GLY A 146 -3.27 -14.34 -2.49
CA GLY A 146 -3.44 -15.62 -3.17
C GLY A 146 -4.58 -16.49 -2.62
N PRO A 147 -4.87 -17.64 -3.26
CA PRO A 147 -5.97 -18.52 -2.88
C PRO A 147 -5.83 -19.16 -1.49
N LEU A 148 -4.60 -19.30 -0.99
CA LEU A 148 -4.32 -19.81 0.36
C LEU A 148 -4.59 -18.78 1.47
N GLY A 149 -4.79 -17.51 1.08
CA GLY A 149 -5.00 -16.40 1.98
C GLY A 149 -3.98 -15.28 1.77
N PRO A 150 -4.23 -14.10 2.35
CA PRO A 150 -3.31 -12.99 2.28
C PRO A 150 -2.00 -13.27 3.02
N SER A 151 -0.90 -12.74 2.48
CA SER A 151 0.44 -12.79 3.09
C SER A 151 1.12 -11.44 2.96
N GLY A 152 1.90 -11.07 3.97
CA GLY A 152 2.59 -9.79 4.04
C GLY A 152 3.79 -9.81 4.98
N ILE A 153 4.55 -8.72 5.01
CA ILE A 153 5.74 -8.56 5.87
C ILE A 153 5.71 -7.24 6.61
N ILE A 154 6.08 -7.26 7.88
CA ILE A 154 6.24 -6.07 8.70
C ILE A 154 7.47 -5.29 8.23
N LEU A 155 7.28 -4.02 7.85
CA LEU A 155 8.34 -3.17 7.32
C LEU A 155 9.15 -2.47 8.43
N ASN A 156 8.48 -2.11 9.53
CA ASN A 156 9.01 -1.19 10.54
C ASN A 156 9.50 -1.88 11.83
N ARG A 157 10.11 -3.05 11.67
CA ARG A 157 10.72 -3.82 12.76
C ARG A 157 12.14 -4.26 12.38
N PRO A 158 13.15 -3.37 12.48
CA PRO A 158 14.53 -3.78 12.29
C PRO A 158 14.95 -4.77 13.38
N SER A 159 15.70 -5.80 13.01
CA SER A 159 16.38 -6.69 13.96
C SER A 159 17.79 -6.16 14.24
N LEU A 160 18.34 -6.50 15.41
CA LEU A 160 19.76 -6.28 15.72
C LEU A 160 20.67 -7.37 15.14
N MET A 161 20.10 -8.35 14.45
CA MET A 161 20.81 -9.49 13.89
C MET A 161 21.00 -9.34 12.38
N SER A 162 22.08 -9.92 11.88
CA SER A 162 22.37 -10.10 10.45
C SER A 162 22.02 -11.52 9.99
N ILE A 163 21.95 -11.75 8.67
CA ILE A 163 21.61 -13.07 8.10
C ILE A 163 22.52 -14.19 8.64
N LYS A 164 23.81 -13.92 8.81
CA LYS A 164 24.78 -14.88 9.37
C LYS A 164 24.53 -15.27 10.83
N GLU A 165 23.81 -14.44 11.59
CA GLU A 165 23.54 -14.64 13.02
C GLU A 165 22.19 -15.31 13.27
N THR A 166 21.30 -15.38 12.27
CA THR A 166 19.96 -15.92 12.40
C THR A 166 19.79 -17.29 11.74
N ARG A 167 18.65 -17.94 11.97
CA ARG A 167 18.25 -19.17 11.25
C ARG A 167 17.97 -18.92 9.77
N SER A 168 17.90 -17.65 9.36
CA SER A 168 17.67 -17.20 7.99
C SER A 168 18.92 -17.35 7.11
N THR A 169 19.93 -18.14 7.51
CA THR A 169 21.09 -18.49 6.66
C THR A 169 20.69 -19.11 5.33
N ALA A 170 19.45 -19.60 5.20
CA ALA A 170 18.85 -20.02 3.94
C ALA A 170 18.81 -18.91 2.88
N LEU A 171 18.84 -17.63 3.29
CA LEU A 171 18.96 -16.48 2.41
C LEU A 171 20.41 -16.13 2.05
N ASP A 172 21.40 -16.76 2.67
CA ASP A 172 22.80 -16.52 2.35
C ASP A 172 23.31 -17.53 1.33
N VAL A 173 23.79 -17.02 0.20
CA VAL A 173 24.36 -17.83 -0.88
C VAL A 173 25.85 -17.51 -0.95
N GLU A 174 26.70 -18.45 -0.52
CA GLU A 174 28.17 -18.32 -0.61
C GLU A 174 28.72 -17.03 0.03
N GLY A 175 28.04 -16.51 1.04
CA GLY A 175 28.42 -15.29 1.74
C GLY A 175 28.00 -13.98 1.05
N THR A 176 27.26 -14.06 -0.06
CA THR A 176 26.82 -12.89 -0.83
C THR A 176 26.02 -11.90 0.01
N PHE A 177 25.22 -12.41 0.97
CA PHE A 177 24.32 -11.60 1.77
C PHE A 177 24.59 -11.66 3.28
N SER A 178 25.65 -12.35 3.73
CA SER A 178 25.92 -12.62 5.16
C SER A 178 25.86 -11.38 6.06
N ASN A 179 26.33 -10.23 5.57
CA ASN A 179 26.42 -8.97 6.34
C ASN A 179 25.20 -8.06 6.16
N SER A 180 24.18 -8.48 5.40
CA SER A 180 22.96 -7.70 5.21
C SER A 180 22.15 -7.64 6.51
N PRO A 181 21.59 -6.47 6.86
CA PRO A 181 20.73 -6.32 8.02
C PRO A 181 19.41 -7.07 7.80
N LEU A 182 18.87 -7.63 8.89
CA LEU A 182 17.61 -8.36 8.87
C LEU A 182 16.50 -7.53 9.53
N PHE A 183 15.30 -7.63 9.00
CA PHE A 183 14.08 -7.09 9.61
C PHE A 183 13.23 -8.25 10.10
N PHE A 184 12.48 -8.06 11.18
CA PHE A 184 11.46 -9.03 11.57
C PHE A 184 10.22 -8.81 10.71
N GLY A 185 9.95 -9.73 9.77
CA GLY A 185 8.85 -9.64 8.83
C GLY A 185 7.54 -10.24 9.37
N GLY A 186 7.59 -11.15 10.35
CA GLY A 186 6.40 -11.67 11.00
C GLY A 186 6.60 -13.00 11.73
N PRO A 187 5.54 -13.52 12.37
CA PRO A 187 5.62 -14.69 13.25
C PRO A 187 5.82 -16.04 12.54
N LEU A 188 5.50 -16.14 11.25
CA LEU A 188 5.68 -17.39 10.50
C LEU A 188 7.12 -17.48 10.00
N GLU A 189 7.84 -18.53 10.37
CA GLU A 189 9.25 -18.72 10.03
C GLU A 189 9.45 -19.00 8.53
N GLU A 190 9.98 -18.02 7.79
CA GLU A 190 10.44 -18.16 6.39
C GLU A 190 11.39 -17.00 6.05
N GLY A 191 12.39 -17.23 5.19
CA GLY A 191 13.25 -16.16 4.71
C GLY A 191 12.63 -15.44 3.52
N ILE A 192 12.37 -14.13 3.65
CA ILE A 192 11.84 -13.28 2.56
C ILE A 192 12.80 -12.14 2.28
N PHE A 193 12.95 -11.73 1.02
CA PHE A 193 13.62 -10.48 0.66
C PHE A 193 12.76 -9.63 -0.27
N LEU A 194 12.85 -8.32 -0.09
CA LEU A 194 12.38 -7.33 -1.05
C LEU A 194 13.56 -6.86 -1.91
N LEU A 195 13.27 -6.52 -3.16
CA LEU A 195 14.24 -5.92 -4.07
C LEU A 195 13.58 -4.81 -4.90
N SER A 196 14.29 -3.71 -5.10
CA SER A 196 13.84 -2.59 -5.92
C SER A 196 14.97 -2.14 -6.82
N PRO A 197 15.02 -2.63 -8.08
CA PRO A 197 16.11 -2.32 -8.98
C PRO A 197 16.08 -0.84 -9.37
N LYS A 198 17.26 -0.20 -9.38
CA LYS A 198 17.36 1.17 -9.89
C LYS A 198 17.08 1.21 -11.39
N GLU A 199 16.36 2.24 -11.82
CA GLU A 199 16.10 2.52 -13.23
C GLU A 199 17.44 2.66 -13.98
N GLY A 200 17.61 1.91 -15.07
CA GLY A 200 18.85 1.88 -15.86
C GLY A 200 19.81 0.71 -15.56
N ASN A 201 19.78 0.10 -14.37
CA ASN A 201 20.70 -1.01 -14.02
C ASN A 201 20.20 -2.41 -14.44
N GLY A 202 19.17 -2.50 -15.28
CA GLY A 202 18.54 -3.77 -15.64
C GLY A 202 17.26 -4.08 -14.86
N GLY A 203 16.61 -3.07 -14.27
CA GLY A 203 15.30 -3.23 -13.63
C GLY A 203 14.22 -3.83 -14.54
N ASP A 204 14.29 -3.54 -15.84
CA ASP A 204 13.45 -4.18 -16.86
C ASP A 204 13.76 -5.69 -16.99
N GLY A 205 15.02 -6.10 -16.78
CA GLY A 205 15.44 -7.50 -16.78
C GLY A 205 14.91 -8.29 -15.59
N VAL A 206 14.77 -7.67 -14.42
CA VAL A 206 14.23 -8.32 -13.21
C VAL A 206 12.76 -8.68 -13.40
N GLY A 207 11.92 -7.71 -13.79
CA GLY A 207 10.51 -7.96 -14.07
C GLY A 207 10.30 -8.95 -15.22
N LYS A 208 11.15 -8.90 -16.26
CA LYS A 208 11.10 -9.84 -17.39
C LYS A 208 11.62 -11.24 -17.08
N SER A 209 12.46 -11.40 -16.05
CA SER A 209 13.03 -12.69 -15.70
C SER A 209 11.99 -13.66 -15.15
N GLY A 210 10.88 -13.17 -14.58
CA GLY A 210 9.83 -13.99 -13.97
C GLY A 210 10.30 -14.83 -12.77
N VAL A 211 11.49 -14.54 -12.25
CA VAL A 211 12.10 -15.27 -11.12
C VAL A 211 11.60 -14.74 -9.77
N PHE A 212 11.22 -13.47 -9.73
CA PHE A 212 10.69 -12.80 -8.55
C PHE A 212 9.26 -12.37 -8.80
N GLU A 213 8.49 -12.33 -7.74
CA GLU A 213 7.09 -11.94 -7.79
C GLU A 213 6.99 -10.42 -7.62
N GLU A 214 6.21 -9.76 -8.48
CA GLU A 214 6.01 -8.32 -8.43
C GLU A 214 4.92 -7.96 -7.40
N VAL A 215 5.29 -7.17 -6.39
CA VAL A 215 4.35 -6.66 -5.38
C VAL A 215 3.60 -5.44 -5.93
N MET A 216 4.37 -4.54 -6.52
CA MET A 216 3.92 -3.34 -7.22
C MET A 216 5.01 -2.91 -8.19
N LYS A 217 4.71 -2.00 -9.12
CA LYS A 217 5.66 -1.58 -10.15
C LYS A 217 7.02 -1.18 -9.55
N GLY A 218 8.06 -1.91 -9.92
CA GLY A 218 9.44 -1.64 -9.49
C GLY A 218 9.80 -2.17 -8.08
N LEU A 219 8.91 -2.92 -7.44
CA LEU A 219 9.15 -3.59 -6.16
C LEU A 219 8.78 -5.06 -6.27
N TYR A 220 9.77 -5.92 -6.09
CA TYR A 220 9.63 -7.36 -6.20
C TYR A 220 10.01 -8.02 -4.88
N TYR A 221 9.56 -9.26 -4.69
CA TYR A 221 9.96 -10.08 -3.57
C TYR A 221 10.36 -11.48 -4.00
N GLY A 222 11.17 -12.11 -3.17
CA GLY A 222 11.56 -13.49 -3.33
C GLY A 222 11.77 -14.17 -1.97
N ALA A 223 11.97 -15.47 -2.03
CA ALA A 223 12.17 -16.33 -0.88
C ALA A 223 13.38 -17.24 -1.11
N LYS A 224 13.54 -18.24 -0.26
CA LYS A 224 14.64 -19.21 -0.31
C LYS A 224 14.85 -19.83 -1.71
N GLU A 225 13.79 -20.08 -2.47
CA GLU A 225 13.89 -20.73 -3.78
C GLU A 225 14.52 -19.83 -4.85
N SER A 226 14.32 -18.51 -4.74
CA SER A 226 14.80 -17.52 -5.72
C SER A 226 16.08 -16.78 -5.29
N VAL A 227 16.56 -17.02 -4.06
CA VAL A 227 17.75 -16.33 -3.53
C VAL A 227 19.03 -16.65 -4.29
N GLY A 228 19.17 -17.84 -4.87
CA GLY A 228 20.30 -18.20 -5.73
C GLY A 228 20.39 -17.31 -6.97
N CYS A 229 19.24 -17.00 -7.58
CA CYS A 229 19.17 -16.07 -8.70
C CYS A 229 19.47 -14.64 -8.28
N ALA A 230 19.00 -14.21 -7.09
CA ALA A 230 19.34 -12.90 -6.54
C ALA A 230 20.86 -12.75 -6.34
N ALA A 231 21.52 -13.77 -5.79
CA ALA A 231 22.97 -13.78 -5.59
C ALA A 231 23.74 -13.71 -6.92
N GLU A 232 23.30 -14.44 -7.94
CA GLU A 232 23.88 -14.36 -9.30
C GLU A 232 23.74 -12.96 -9.92
N MET A 233 22.59 -12.30 -9.73
CA MET A 233 22.38 -10.93 -10.21
C MET A 233 23.31 -9.92 -9.52
N VAL A 234 23.56 -10.09 -8.22
CA VAL A 234 24.51 -9.27 -7.47
C VAL A 234 25.95 -9.51 -7.95
N LYS A 235 26.36 -10.77 -8.10
CA LYS A 235 27.70 -11.13 -8.61
C LYS A 235 27.98 -10.55 -10.00
N ARG A 236 26.96 -10.46 -10.85
CA ARG A 236 27.03 -9.87 -12.20
C ARG A 236 26.92 -8.35 -12.20
N ASN A 237 26.84 -7.70 -11.04
CA ASN A 237 26.58 -6.27 -10.86
C ASN A 237 25.31 -5.75 -11.56
N ALA A 238 24.34 -6.63 -11.79
CA ALA A 238 23.04 -6.24 -12.34
C ALA A 238 22.17 -5.55 -11.27
N ILE A 239 22.32 -5.94 -10.00
CA ILE A 239 21.62 -5.35 -8.87
C ILE A 239 22.63 -5.12 -7.74
N GLY A 240 22.55 -3.99 -7.04
CA GLY A 240 23.42 -3.72 -5.90
C GLY A 240 22.88 -4.36 -4.62
N LEU A 241 23.77 -4.67 -3.67
CA LEU A 241 23.35 -5.16 -2.33
C LEU A 241 22.39 -4.19 -1.62
N GLY A 242 22.56 -2.88 -1.82
CA GLY A 242 21.70 -1.85 -1.24
C GLY A 242 20.30 -1.76 -1.85
N ASP A 243 20.03 -2.49 -2.92
CA ASP A 243 18.70 -2.58 -3.54
C ASP A 243 17.86 -3.71 -2.93
N PHE A 244 18.42 -4.48 -1.99
CA PHE A 244 17.76 -5.56 -1.27
C PHE A 244 17.46 -5.18 0.19
N ARG A 245 16.38 -5.74 0.73
CA ARG A 245 16.11 -5.79 2.17
C ARG A 245 15.63 -7.18 2.55
N PHE A 246 16.18 -7.71 3.64
CA PHE A 246 15.90 -9.08 4.08
C PHE A 246 15.02 -9.09 5.32
N PHE A 247 14.15 -10.08 5.40
CA PHE A 247 13.15 -10.26 6.44
C PHE A 247 13.19 -11.69 6.98
N ASP A 248 13.14 -11.79 8.30
CA ASP A 248 12.92 -13.03 9.03
C ASP A 248 11.43 -13.17 9.32
N GLY A 249 10.83 -14.16 8.68
CA GLY A 249 9.44 -14.48 8.78
C GLY A 249 8.49 -13.53 8.06
N TYR A 250 7.22 -13.88 8.13
CA TYR A 250 6.14 -13.17 7.48
C TYR A 250 4.81 -13.31 8.23
N CYS A 251 3.84 -12.50 7.84
CA CYS A 251 2.48 -12.53 8.33
C CYS A 251 1.60 -13.26 7.31
N GLY A 252 0.77 -14.19 7.80
CA GLY A 252 -0.21 -14.90 6.99
C GLY A 252 -1.58 -14.80 7.64
N TRP A 253 -2.61 -14.64 6.81
CA TRP A 253 -4.01 -14.65 7.21
C TRP A 253 -4.74 -15.78 6.51
N GLU A 254 -5.75 -16.33 7.17
CA GLU A 254 -6.75 -17.13 6.47
C GLU A 254 -7.53 -16.28 5.47
N LYS A 255 -8.14 -16.95 4.48
CA LYS A 255 -8.77 -16.33 3.31
C LYS A 255 -9.65 -15.11 3.61
N GLU A 256 -10.53 -15.19 4.60
CA GLU A 256 -11.45 -14.09 4.96
C GLU A 256 -11.02 -13.33 6.23
N GLN A 257 -10.06 -13.85 6.99
CA GLN A 257 -9.64 -13.30 8.28
C GLN A 257 -9.19 -11.84 8.15
N LEU A 258 -8.34 -11.53 7.18
CA LEU A 258 -7.86 -10.15 6.99
C LEU A 258 -9.03 -9.19 6.71
N ARG A 259 -10.03 -9.62 5.93
CA ARG A 259 -11.20 -8.80 5.60
C ARG A 259 -12.09 -8.59 6.82
N ASP A 260 -12.23 -9.61 7.65
CA ASP A 260 -12.94 -9.50 8.93
C ASP A 260 -12.21 -8.55 9.89
N GLU A 261 -10.88 -8.62 9.97
CA GLU A 261 -10.06 -7.74 10.80
C GLU A 261 -10.11 -6.27 10.33
N ILE A 262 -10.08 -6.04 9.01
CA ILE A 262 -10.27 -4.70 8.42
C ILE A 262 -11.67 -4.17 8.76
N ARG A 263 -12.73 -4.98 8.57
CA ARG A 263 -14.11 -4.60 8.92
C ARG A 263 -14.28 -4.32 10.42
N ALA A 264 -13.56 -5.04 11.26
CA ALA A 264 -13.51 -4.79 12.71
C ALA A 264 -12.65 -3.57 13.09
N GLY A 265 -11.93 -2.96 12.14
CA GLY A 265 -11.13 -1.75 12.34
C GLY A 265 -9.78 -1.97 13.00
N TYR A 266 -9.22 -3.19 12.93
CA TYR A 266 -7.85 -3.45 13.40
C TYR A 266 -6.79 -2.90 12.44
N TRP A 267 -7.13 -2.82 11.16
CA TRP A 267 -6.21 -2.37 10.11
C TRP A 267 -6.82 -1.22 9.31
N THR A 268 -6.03 -0.17 9.11
CA THR A 268 -6.28 0.79 8.02
C THR A 268 -5.51 0.35 6.79
N VAL A 269 -6.19 0.25 5.65
CA VAL A 269 -5.56 -0.16 4.39
C VAL A 269 -5.21 1.08 3.58
N ALA A 270 -3.98 1.14 3.04
CA ALA A 270 -3.52 2.25 2.22
C ALA A 270 -2.78 1.75 0.98
N ALA A 271 -3.04 2.37 -0.18
CA ALA A 271 -2.14 2.26 -1.32
C ALA A 271 -0.96 3.21 -1.10
N CYS A 272 0.24 2.82 -1.52
CA CYS A 272 1.45 3.64 -1.40
C CYS A 272 2.35 3.54 -2.63
N SER A 273 3.28 4.48 -2.75
CA SER A 273 4.36 4.40 -3.74
C SER A 273 5.48 3.46 -3.26
N PRO A 274 6.25 2.84 -4.18
CA PRO A 274 7.42 2.03 -3.81
C PRO A 274 8.43 2.80 -2.93
N SER A 275 8.52 4.12 -3.12
CA SER A 275 9.40 5.02 -2.35
C SER A 275 9.04 5.09 -0.86
N VAL A 276 7.80 4.80 -0.47
CA VAL A 276 7.37 4.72 0.94
C VAL A 276 7.97 3.48 1.61
N VAL A 277 8.03 2.34 0.91
CA VAL A 277 8.69 1.13 1.41
C VAL A 277 10.20 1.35 1.55
N GLY A 278 10.77 2.07 0.57
CA GLY A 278 12.07 2.73 0.64
C GLY A 278 13.20 1.82 1.11
N LEU A 279 13.69 0.92 0.25
CA LEU A 279 14.71 -0.08 0.63
C LEU A 279 16.05 0.53 1.06
N GLY A 280 16.41 1.71 0.51
CA GLY A 280 17.69 2.38 0.76
C GLY A 280 17.81 3.18 2.07
N SER A 281 16.72 3.40 2.83
CA SER A 281 16.79 4.08 4.13
C SER A 281 16.92 3.07 5.25
N VAL A 282 18.02 3.11 6.02
CA VAL A 282 18.34 2.14 7.09
C VAL A 282 17.45 2.33 8.33
N GLY A 283 16.68 3.41 8.42
CA GLY A 283 15.74 3.64 9.52
C GLY A 283 14.29 3.53 9.07
N SER A 284 13.63 2.41 9.37
CA SER A 284 12.15 2.31 9.31
C SER A 284 11.47 2.78 10.62
N ILE A 285 12.28 3.28 11.57
CA ILE A 285 11.79 3.85 12.83
C ILE A 285 10.98 5.11 12.47
N GLY A 286 9.69 5.09 12.79
CA GLY A 286 8.75 6.17 12.46
C GLY A 286 7.98 5.99 11.15
N LEU A 287 8.15 4.88 10.42
CA LEU A 287 7.37 4.64 9.19
C LEU A 287 5.86 4.65 9.44
N TRP A 288 5.41 4.21 10.62
CA TRP A 288 4.00 4.24 11.00
C TRP A 288 3.44 5.68 11.03
N ASP A 289 4.14 6.60 11.71
CA ASP A 289 3.76 8.02 11.75
C ASP A 289 3.90 8.69 10.37
N GLU A 290 4.96 8.34 9.63
CA GLU A 290 5.18 8.84 8.26
C GLU A 290 4.00 8.49 7.34
N VAL A 291 3.58 7.22 7.32
CA VAL A 291 2.48 6.76 6.46
C VAL A 291 1.16 7.42 6.88
N LEU A 292 0.90 7.55 8.18
CA LEU A 292 -0.28 8.27 8.65
C LEU A 292 -0.25 9.75 8.28
N GLY A 293 0.92 10.41 8.34
CA GLY A 293 1.09 11.79 7.89
C GLY A 293 0.85 11.95 6.39
N LEU A 294 1.32 11.00 5.57
CA LEU A 294 1.07 10.98 4.12
C LEU A 294 -0.43 10.86 3.81
N MET A 295 -1.15 10.03 4.56
CA MET A 295 -2.60 9.85 4.40
C MET A 295 -3.42 11.02 4.96
N SER A 296 -2.89 11.68 5.99
CA SER A 296 -3.57 12.71 6.76
C SER A 296 -3.10 14.11 6.40
N ARG A 297 -3.05 14.50 5.12
CA ARG A 297 -2.82 15.92 4.71
C ARG A 297 -3.97 16.88 5.14
N ARG A 298 -4.33 16.83 6.43
CA ARG A 298 -5.01 17.81 7.27
C ARG A 298 -4.08 18.06 8.47
N LYS A 299 -3.28 19.14 8.39
CA LYS A 299 -2.73 19.95 9.49
C LYS A 299 -1.43 20.60 9.02
N VAL A 300 -1.58 21.67 8.25
CA VAL A 300 -0.75 22.84 8.53
C VAL A 300 -1.53 23.64 9.58
N MET A 301 -0.80 24.05 10.62
CA MET A 301 -1.24 24.49 11.95
C MET A 301 -2.37 25.52 12.00
#